data_AF-A0A3B1CDC0-F1
#
_entry.id   AF-A0A3B1CDC0-F1
#
_cell.length_a   1.000
_cell.length_b   1.000
_cell.length_c   1.000
_cell.angle_alpha   90.00
_cell.angle_beta   90.00
_cell.angle_gamma   90.00
#
_symmetry.space_group_name_H-M   'P 1'
#
loop_
_entity.id
_entity.type
_entity.pdbx_description
1 polymer ?
#
loop_
_entity_poly.entity_id
_entity_poly.type
_entity_poly.pdbx_seq_one_letter_code
_entity_poly.pdbx_strand_id
1 'polypeptide(L)'
;MEFTIVISIIALLISIGSFGVTLWATRISRRSLDHAIRVQETNEEKEFERIRTGLLMQISDSRRILEKTRIEIGTIKANFDAESQPVQVLMTNYTKLFTEYLPGVESNIKQLDALWRDVSGWTDEKDYKKLMEAKATLYHSSKDDEQVYESAIFCVKEFKTKLELAKQHVNNGLR
;
A
#
# COMPACT_ATOMS: atom_id res chain seq x y z
N MET A 1 72.76 21.96 34.74
CA MET A 1 71.99 20.75 35.13
C MET A 1 70.52 21.08 35.38
N GLU A 2 70.19 22.25 35.96
CA GLU A 2 68.79 22.61 36.29
C GLU A 2 67.87 22.90 35.09
N PHE A 3 68.39 23.51 34.03
CA PHE A 3 67.57 23.87 32.84
C PHE A 3 66.96 22.64 32.14
N THR A 4 67.70 21.54 32.08
CA THR A 4 67.26 20.27 31.48
C THR A 4 66.17 19.58 32.31
N ILE A 5 66.22 19.73 33.64
CA ILE A 5 65.21 19.20 34.57
C ILE A 5 63.89 19.96 34.40
N VAL A 6 63.93 21.29 34.30
CA VAL A 6 62.73 22.13 34.11
C VAL A 6 62.04 21.82 32.77
N ILE A 7 62.81 21.70 31.68
CA ILE A 7 62.27 21.32 30.36
C ILE A 7 61.64 19.92 30.42
N SER A 8 62.26 18.98 31.11
CA SER A 8 61.74 17.60 31.24
C SER A 8 60.43 17.57 32.04
N ILE A 9 60.31 18.36 33.10
CA ILE A 9 59.06 18.48 33.88
C ILE A 9 57.94 19.10 33.04
N ILE A 10 58.23 20.16 32.27
CA ILE A 10 57.25 20.79 31.38
C ILE A 10 56.80 19.80 30.29
N ALA A 11 57.72 19.07 29.68
CA ALA A 11 57.40 18.04 28.69
C ALA A 11 56.52 16.93 29.27
N LEU A 12 56.76 16.52 30.51
CA LEU A 12 55.98 15.50 31.20
C LEU A 12 54.56 16.01 31.53
N LEU A 13 54.43 17.27 31.94
CA LEU A 13 53.12 17.93 32.14
C LEU A 13 52.33 18.05 30.83
N ILE A 14 52.99 18.41 29.72
CA ILE A 14 52.37 18.46 28.40
C ILE A 14 51.93 17.05 27.97
N SER A 15 52.73 16.02 28.24
CA SER A 15 52.38 14.63 27.90
C SER A 15 51.22 14.08 28.72
N ILE A 16 51.12 14.41 30.01
CA ILE A 16 49.96 14.02 30.85
C ILE A 16 48.72 14.80 30.39
N GLY A 17 48.88 16.09 30.11
CA GLY A 17 47.80 16.94 29.60
C GLY A 17 47.26 16.45 28.26
N SER A 18 48.13 16.11 27.31
CA SER A 18 47.72 15.59 26.00
C SER A 18 47.00 14.25 26.11
N PHE A 19 47.48 13.35 26.97
CA PHE A 19 46.83 12.07 27.23
C PHE A 19 45.42 12.23 27.83
N GLY A 20 45.26 13.18 28.77
CA GLY A 20 43.96 13.53 29.34
C GLY A 20 42.96 14.05 28.29
N VAL A 21 43.43 14.93 27.39
CA VAL A 21 42.61 15.46 26.29
C VAL A 21 42.24 14.35 25.31
N THR A 22 43.16 13.43 24.97
CA THR A 22 42.87 12.30 24.08
C THR A 22 41.81 11.36 24.66
N LEU A 23 41.87 11.04 25.96
CA LEU A 23 40.84 10.24 26.64
C LEU A 23 39.48 10.94 26.64
N TRP A 24 39.45 12.26 26.88
CA TRP A 24 38.22 13.03 26.88
C TRP A 24 37.61 13.15 25.48
N ALA A 25 38.43 13.42 24.46
CA ALA A 25 38.03 13.43 23.06
C ALA A 25 37.49 12.07 22.60
N THR A 26 38.13 10.97 23.01
CA THR A 26 37.64 9.61 22.73
C THR A 26 36.28 9.35 23.38
N ARG A 27 36.07 9.82 24.61
CA ARG A 27 34.79 9.68 25.32
C ARG A 27 33.67 10.48 24.64
N ILE A 28 33.96 11.69 24.17
CA ILE A 28 33.00 12.52 23.42
C ILE A 28 32.70 11.90 22.06
N SER A 29 33.73 11.44 21.35
CA SER A 29 33.58 10.76 20.06
C SER A 29 32.68 9.53 20.19
N ARG A 30 32.87 8.70 21.22
CA ARG A 30 31.98 7.56 21.51
C ARG A 30 30.53 8.01 21.80
N ARG A 31 30.33 9.03 22.64
CA ARG A 31 28.98 9.56 22.91
C ARG A 31 28.31 10.14 21.65
N SER A 32 29.09 10.80 20.80
CA SER A 32 28.62 11.36 19.54
C SER A 32 28.22 10.25 18.56
N LEU A 33 29.00 9.17 18.49
CA LEU A 33 28.70 7.99 17.68
C LEU A 33 27.44 7.28 18.20
N ASP A 34 27.33 7.04 19.50
CA ASP A 34 26.14 6.42 20.12
C ASP A 34 24.89 7.27 19.89
N HIS A 35 25.03 8.60 19.88
CA HIS A 35 23.93 9.51 19.57
C HIS A 35 23.57 9.47 18.09
N ALA A 36 24.56 9.46 17.20
CA ALA A 36 24.34 9.35 15.76
C ALA A 36 23.64 8.03 15.38
N ILE A 37 24.05 6.92 15.99
CA ILE A 37 23.41 5.61 15.80
C ILE A 37 21.94 5.67 16.23
N ARG A 38 21.65 6.18 17.44
CA ARG A 38 20.25 6.30 17.91
C ARG A 38 19.38 7.21 17.04
N VAL A 39 19.94 8.33 16.58
CA VAL A 39 19.22 9.24 15.68
C VAL A 39 18.95 8.55 14.34
N GLN A 40 19.91 7.78 13.83
CA GLN A 40 19.74 7.01 12.60
C GLN A 40 18.66 5.94 12.76
N GLU A 41 18.71 5.11 13.80
CA GLU A 41 17.69 4.09 14.08
C GLU A 41 16.28 4.71 14.19
N THR A 42 16.18 5.85 14.89
CA THR A 42 14.90 6.59 15.01
C THR A 42 14.40 7.12 13.67
N ASN A 43 15.31 7.53 12.78
CA ASN A 43 14.92 8.02 11.46
C ASN A 43 14.47 6.87 10.55
N GLU A 44 15.14 5.73 10.59
CA GLU A 44 14.79 4.52 9.85
C GLU A 44 13.41 3.98 10.28
N GLU A 45 13.13 3.95 11.59
CA GLU A 45 11.82 3.57 12.13
C GLU A 45 10.70 4.51 11.65
N LYS A 46 10.94 5.83 11.67
CA LYS A 46 9.98 6.82 11.16
C LYS A 46 9.74 6.70 9.67
N GLU A 47 10.78 6.42 8.89
CA GLU A 47 10.65 6.21 7.45
C GLU A 47 9.85 4.95 7.15
N PHE A 48 10.13 3.86 7.86
CA PHE A 48 9.35 2.62 7.78
C PHE A 48 7.86 2.86 8.09
N GLU A 49 7.54 3.48 9.21
CA GLU A 49 6.16 3.79 9.60
C GLU A 49 5.45 4.69 8.59
N ARG A 50 6.16 5.67 8.03
CA ARG A 50 5.62 6.54 6.98
C ARG A 50 5.30 5.75 5.71
N ILE A 51 6.20 4.87 5.27
CA ILE A 51 5.99 4.04 4.08
C ILE A 51 4.85 3.04 4.34
N ARG A 52 4.80 2.39 5.51
CA ARG A 52 3.73 1.46 5.91
C ARG A 52 2.38 2.15 5.91
N THR A 53 2.28 3.32 6.53
CA THR A 53 1.05 4.11 6.55
C THR A 53 0.61 4.47 5.12
N GLY A 54 1.55 4.92 4.28
CA GLY A 54 1.27 5.21 2.87
C GLY A 54 0.74 4.00 2.10
N LEU A 55 1.34 2.83 2.31
CA LEU A 55 0.90 1.58 1.67
C LEU A 55 -0.50 1.16 2.15
N LEU A 56 -0.77 1.23 3.45
CA LEU A 56 -2.09 0.93 4.02
C LEU A 56 -3.18 1.86 3.47
N MET A 57 -2.87 3.15 3.29
CA MET A 57 -3.78 4.10 2.64
C MET A 57 -4.07 3.70 1.20
N GLN A 58 -3.04 3.37 0.40
CA GLN A 58 -3.21 2.95 -0.99
C GLN A 58 -4.04 1.66 -1.11
N ILE A 59 -3.78 0.66 -0.25
CA ILE A 59 -4.59 -0.56 -0.19
C ILE A 59 -6.05 -0.23 0.10
N SER A 60 -6.29 0.67 1.06
CA SER A 60 -7.65 1.10 1.42
C SER A 60 -8.35 1.83 0.27
N ASP A 61 -7.63 2.63 -0.51
CA ASP A 61 -8.18 3.33 -1.68
C ASP A 61 -8.54 2.35 -2.80
N SER A 62 -7.64 1.44 -3.18
CA SER A 62 -7.92 0.37 -4.16
C SER A 62 -9.12 -0.48 -3.72
N ARG A 63 -9.17 -0.87 -2.43
CA ARG A 63 -10.29 -1.62 -1.86
C ARG A 63 -11.61 -0.86 -2.01
N ARG A 64 -11.62 0.44 -1.72
CA ARG A 64 -12.81 1.29 -1.85
C ARG A 64 -13.31 1.35 -3.29
N ILE A 65 -12.42 1.43 -4.28
CA ILE A 65 -12.75 1.45 -5.70
C ILE A 65 -13.40 0.12 -6.11
N LEU A 66 -12.78 -1.01 -5.79
CA LEU A 66 -13.31 -2.34 -6.12
C LEU A 66 -14.64 -2.62 -5.40
N GLU A 67 -14.78 -2.16 -4.15
CA GLU A 67 -16.02 -2.31 -3.38
C GLU A 67 -17.19 -1.57 -4.04
N LYS A 68 -16.92 -0.36 -4.55
CA LYS A 68 -17.91 0.40 -5.32
C LYS A 68 -18.31 -0.34 -6.60
N THR A 69 -17.34 -0.89 -7.34
CA THR A 69 -17.62 -1.75 -8.50
C THR A 69 -18.50 -2.95 -8.14
N ARG A 70 -18.17 -3.65 -7.04
CA ARG A 70 -18.94 -4.81 -6.57
C ARG A 70 -20.40 -4.44 -6.30
N ILE A 71 -20.64 -3.31 -5.63
CA ILE A 71 -21.99 -2.83 -5.30
C ILE A 71 -22.75 -2.45 -6.57
N GLU A 72 -22.13 -1.74 -7.51
CA GLU A 72 -22.78 -1.33 -8.76
C GLU A 72 -23.20 -2.53 -9.61
N ILE A 73 -22.31 -3.50 -9.79
CA ILE A 73 -22.60 -4.72 -10.54
C ILE A 73 -23.63 -5.59 -9.80
N GLY A 74 -23.50 -5.74 -8.47
CA GLY A 74 -24.46 -6.47 -7.66
C GLY A 74 -25.88 -5.90 -7.72
N THR A 75 -26.00 -4.56 -7.75
CA THR A 75 -27.29 -3.89 -7.91
C THR A 75 -27.93 -4.21 -9.26
N ILE A 76 -27.15 -4.22 -10.33
CA ILE A 76 -27.64 -4.53 -11.67
C ILE A 76 -28.00 -6.00 -11.80
N LYS A 77 -27.22 -6.88 -11.18
CA LYS A 77 -27.54 -8.32 -11.10
C LYS A 77 -28.89 -8.53 -10.43
N ALA A 78 -29.13 -7.89 -9.28
CA ALA A 78 -30.41 -8.00 -8.58
C ALA A 78 -31.59 -7.52 -9.45
N ASN A 79 -31.41 -6.41 -10.18
CA ASN A 79 -32.42 -5.92 -11.11
C ASN A 79 -32.65 -6.91 -12.26
N PHE A 80 -31.58 -7.47 -12.83
CA PHE A 80 -31.66 -8.46 -13.90
C PHE A 80 -32.37 -9.74 -13.47
N ASP A 81 -32.05 -10.25 -12.28
CA ASP A 81 -32.65 -11.46 -11.72
C ASP A 81 -34.16 -11.29 -11.44
N ALA A 82 -34.62 -10.05 -11.25
CA ALA A 82 -36.03 -9.70 -11.08
C ALA A 82 -36.81 -9.56 -12.40
N GLU A 83 -36.12 -9.56 -13.56
CA GLU A 83 -36.78 -9.43 -14.86
C GLU A 83 -37.50 -10.70 -15.31
N SER A 84 -38.40 -10.56 -16.28
CA SER A 84 -39.08 -11.69 -16.90
C SER A 84 -38.11 -12.62 -17.66
N GLN A 85 -38.42 -13.92 -17.68
CA GLN A 85 -37.60 -14.95 -18.32
C GLN A 85 -37.24 -14.67 -19.79
N PRO A 86 -38.14 -14.12 -20.65
CA PRO A 86 -37.77 -13.73 -22.01
C PRO A 86 -36.67 -12.66 -22.08
N VAL A 87 -36.71 -11.66 -21.19
CA VAL A 87 -35.67 -10.62 -21.09
C VAL A 87 -34.36 -11.24 -20.62
N GLN A 88 -34.41 -12.16 -19.65
CA GLN A 88 -33.24 -12.88 -19.16
C GLN A 88 -32.55 -13.68 -20.26
N VAL A 89 -33.33 -14.40 -21.08
CA VAL A 89 -32.82 -15.18 -22.22
C VAL A 89 -32.12 -14.29 -23.24
N LEU A 90 -32.70 -13.14 -23.61
CA LEU A 90 -32.10 -12.19 -24.55
C LEU A 90 -30.76 -11.61 -24.06
N MET A 91 -30.61 -11.50 -22.74
CA MET A 91 -29.43 -10.93 -22.09
C MET A 91 -28.38 -11.98 -21.68
N THR A 92 -28.57 -13.26 -22.01
CA THR A 92 -27.68 -14.36 -21.59
C THR A 92 -26.20 -14.07 -21.90
N ASN A 93 -25.89 -13.47 -23.06
CA ASN A 93 -24.51 -13.15 -23.45
C ASN A 93 -23.85 -12.07 -22.57
N TYR A 94 -24.65 -11.28 -21.87
CA TYR A 94 -24.19 -10.22 -20.98
C TYR A 94 -24.05 -10.68 -19.52
N THR A 95 -24.42 -11.93 -19.21
CA THR A 95 -24.33 -12.49 -17.84
C THR A 95 -22.89 -12.71 -17.37
N LYS A 96 -21.91 -12.69 -18.29
CA LYS A 96 -20.46 -12.76 -17.96
C LYS A 96 -20.02 -11.69 -16.97
N LEU A 97 -20.69 -10.54 -16.97
CA LEU A 97 -20.49 -9.48 -15.98
C LEU A 97 -20.71 -10.00 -14.55
N PHE A 98 -21.65 -10.92 -14.37
CA PHE A 98 -22.02 -11.49 -13.07
C PHE A 98 -21.32 -12.81 -12.78
N THR A 99 -21.05 -13.63 -13.80
CA THR A 99 -20.51 -14.98 -13.61
C THR A 99 -18.98 -15.04 -13.64
N GLU A 100 -18.32 -14.10 -14.33
CA GLU A 100 -16.86 -14.09 -14.47
C GLU A 100 -16.27 -12.84 -13.81
N TYR A 101 -16.77 -11.67 -14.17
CA TYR A 101 -16.17 -10.40 -13.74
C TYR A 101 -16.40 -10.09 -12.26
N LEU A 102 -17.64 -10.19 -11.77
CA LEU A 102 -17.97 -9.93 -10.36
C LEU A 102 -17.19 -10.83 -9.38
N PRO A 103 -17.09 -12.16 -9.58
CA PRO A 103 -16.24 -13.01 -8.74
C PRO A 103 -14.75 -12.62 -8.78
N GLY A 104 -14.25 -12.14 -9.91
CA GLY A 104 -12.89 -11.60 -10.03
C GLY A 104 -12.67 -10.39 -9.13
N VAL A 105 -13.61 -9.42 -9.14
CA VAL A 105 -13.59 -8.25 -8.26
C VAL A 105 -13.62 -8.66 -6.79
N GLU A 106 -14.48 -9.61 -6.41
CA GLU A 106 -14.57 -10.13 -5.04
C GLU A 106 -13.28 -10.83 -4.59
N SER A 107 -12.64 -11.59 -5.49
CA SER A 107 -11.34 -12.20 -5.23
C SER A 107 -10.27 -11.14 -4.97
N ASN A 108 -10.22 -10.08 -5.79
CA ASN A 108 -9.25 -9.01 -5.64
C ASN A 108 -9.45 -8.24 -4.31
N ILE A 109 -10.70 -7.99 -3.91
CA ILE A 109 -11.00 -7.39 -2.59
C ILE A 109 -10.46 -8.27 -1.46
N LYS A 110 -10.66 -9.59 -1.52
CA LYS A 110 -10.13 -10.53 -0.52
C LYS A 110 -8.60 -10.52 -0.46
N GLN A 111 -7.93 -10.40 -1.61
CA GLN A 111 -6.47 -10.29 -1.68
C GLN A 111 -5.98 -8.98 -1.04
N LEU A 112 -6.64 -7.85 -1.32
CA LEU A 112 -6.33 -6.58 -0.67
C LEU A 112 -6.56 -6.62 0.85
N ASP A 113 -7.63 -7.28 1.31
CA ASP A 113 -7.89 -7.46 2.75
C ASP A 113 -6.85 -8.34 3.44
N ALA A 114 -6.30 -9.33 2.73
CA ALA A 114 -5.21 -10.17 3.24
C ALA A 114 -3.91 -9.36 3.30
N LEU A 115 -3.59 -8.61 2.24
CA LEU A 115 -2.41 -7.76 2.17
C LEU A 115 -2.45 -6.66 3.24
N TRP A 116 -3.61 -6.02 3.44
CA TRP A 116 -3.78 -5.00 4.48
C TRP A 116 -3.47 -5.58 5.87
N ARG A 117 -4.00 -6.77 6.18
CA ARG A 117 -3.76 -7.45 7.45
C ARG A 117 -2.29 -7.78 7.65
N ASP A 118 -1.62 -8.28 6.62
CA ASP A 118 -0.19 -8.58 6.66
C ASP A 118 0.64 -7.31 6.91
N VAL A 119 0.46 -6.28 6.08
CA VAL A 119 1.17 -4.99 6.19
C VAL A 119 0.92 -4.31 7.54
N SER A 120 -0.30 -4.41 8.08
CA SER A 120 -0.63 -3.81 9.38
C SER A 120 0.13 -4.43 10.56
N GLY A 121 0.61 -5.68 10.40
CA GLY A 121 1.37 -6.40 11.42
C GLY A 121 2.88 -6.17 11.37
N TRP A 122 3.41 -5.55 10.31
CA TRP A 122 4.85 -5.35 10.15
C TRP A 122 5.34 -4.21 11.05
N THR A 123 6.36 -4.51 11.86
CA THR A 123 6.86 -3.62 12.91
C THR A 123 8.37 -3.40 12.85
N ASP A 124 9.12 -4.25 12.14
CA ASP A 124 10.59 -4.24 12.18
C ASP A 124 11.26 -4.06 10.81
N GLU A 125 12.52 -3.64 10.85
CA GLU A 125 13.45 -3.46 9.72
C GLU A 125 13.57 -4.72 8.84
N LYS A 126 13.37 -5.92 9.40
CA LYS A 126 13.33 -7.20 8.65
C LYS A 126 12.22 -7.25 7.60
N ASP A 127 11.18 -6.44 7.77
CA ASP A 127 10.08 -6.32 6.82
C ASP A 127 10.23 -5.10 5.89
N TYR A 128 11.30 -4.29 6.01
CA TYR A 128 11.51 -3.14 5.11
C TYR A 128 11.60 -3.55 3.64
N LYS A 129 12.33 -4.65 3.35
CA LYS A 129 12.42 -5.19 1.99
C LYS A 129 11.04 -5.64 1.48
N LYS A 130 10.28 -6.35 2.31
CA LYS A 130 8.91 -6.80 1.97
C LYS A 130 7.96 -5.62 1.78
N LEU A 131 8.12 -4.56 2.57
CA LEU A 131 7.38 -3.33 2.45
C LEU A 131 7.62 -2.64 1.11
N MET A 132 8.88 -2.59 0.67
CA MET A 132 9.23 -2.02 -0.62
C MET A 132 8.75 -2.89 -1.79
N GLU A 133 8.84 -4.21 -1.67
CA GLU A 133 8.29 -5.16 -2.66
C GLU A 133 6.77 -5.02 -2.77
N ALA A 134 6.05 -5.03 -1.64
CA ALA A 134 4.60 -4.88 -1.60
C ALA A 134 4.16 -3.52 -2.17
N LYS A 135 4.89 -2.44 -1.86
CA LYS A 135 4.64 -1.12 -2.44
C LYS A 135 4.83 -1.10 -3.95
N ALA A 136 5.87 -1.75 -4.47
CA ALA A 136 6.11 -1.83 -5.91
C ALA A 136 4.99 -2.61 -6.62
N THR A 137 4.60 -3.77 -6.06
CA THR A 137 3.48 -4.56 -6.58
C THR A 137 2.17 -3.76 -6.57
N LEU A 138 1.89 -3.04 -5.49
CA LEU A 138 0.65 -2.27 -5.37
C LEU A 138 0.61 -1.05 -6.28
N TYR A 139 1.76 -0.42 -6.54
CA TYR A 139 1.84 0.69 -7.49
C TYR A 139 1.45 0.24 -8.92
N HIS A 140 1.85 -0.97 -9.30
CA HIS A 140 1.43 -1.56 -10.57
C HIS A 140 -0.06 -1.93 -10.56
N SER A 141 -0.55 -2.58 -9.50
CA SER A 141 -1.95 -3.00 -9.44
C SER A 141 -2.93 -1.84 -9.30
N SER A 142 -2.54 -0.73 -8.66
CA SER A 142 -3.43 0.42 -8.44
C SER A 142 -3.84 1.12 -9.75
N LYS A 143 -2.93 1.19 -10.73
CA LYS A 143 -3.29 1.69 -12.07
C LYS A 143 -4.25 0.76 -12.78
N ASP A 144 -4.02 -0.54 -12.64
CA ASP A 144 -4.90 -1.54 -13.21
C ASP A 144 -6.28 -1.49 -12.55
N ASP A 145 -6.36 -1.28 -11.23
CA ASP A 145 -7.61 -1.16 -10.47
C ASP A 145 -8.47 0.03 -10.93
N GLU A 146 -7.85 1.18 -11.20
CA GLU A 146 -8.55 2.38 -11.71
C GLU A 146 -9.11 2.12 -13.12
N GLN A 147 -8.30 1.52 -14.00
CA GLN A 147 -8.75 1.13 -15.34
C GLN A 147 -9.85 0.05 -15.29
N VAL A 148 -9.75 -0.89 -14.35
CA VAL A 148 -10.77 -1.92 -14.09
C VAL A 148 -12.08 -1.27 -13.67
N TYR A 149 -12.04 -0.26 -12.79
CA TYR A 149 -13.22 0.49 -12.38
C TYR A 149 -13.87 1.27 -13.53
N GLU A 150 -13.09 1.97 -14.35
CA GLU A 150 -13.61 2.67 -15.53
C GLU A 150 -14.26 1.69 -16.53
N SER A 151 -13.60 0.56 -16.76
CA SER A 151 -14.11 -0.52 -17.60
C SER A 151 -15.40 -1.10 -17.02
N ALA A 152 -15.48 -1.25 -15.69
CA ALA A 152 -16.69 -1.71 -15.01
C ALA A 152 -17.85 -0.75 -15.24
N ILE A 153 -17.65 0.56 -15.06
CA ILE A 153 -18.68 1.58 -15.31
C ILE A 153 -19.19 1.49 -16.74
N PHE A 154 -18.27 1.34 -17.70
CA PHE A 154 -18.63 1.20 -19.11
C PHE A 154 -19.51 -0.04 -19.34
N CYS A 155 -19.07 -1.21 -18.88
CA CYS A 155 -19.83 -2.46 -18.99
C CYS A 155 -21.20 -2.38 -18.30
N VAL A 156 -21.25 -1.75 -17.12
CA VAL A 156 -22.48 -1.48 -16.37
C VAL A 156 -23.44 -0.61 -17.19
N LYS A 157 -22.94 0.46 -17.80
CA LYS A 157 -23.74 1.37 -18.61
C LYS A 157 -24.27 0.66 -19.85
N GLU A 158 -23.42 -0.08 -20.55
CA GLU A 158 -23.82 -0.86 -21.72
C GLU A 158 -24.86 -1.91 -21.35
N PHE A 159 -24.66 -2.66 -20.25
CA PHE A 159 -25.62 -3.63 -19.75
C PHE A 159 -26.98 -3.00 -19.50
N LYS A 160 -27.02 -1.85 -18.80
CA LYS A 160 -28.28 -1.13 -18.53
C LYS A 160 -28.98 -0.72 -19.82
N THR A 161 -28.25 -0.20 -20.81
CA THR A 161 -28.82 0.15 -22.11
C THR A 161 -29.39 -1.06 -22.83
N LYS A 162 -28.67 -2.18 -22.85
CA LYS A 162 -29.13 -3.42 -23.50
C LYS A 162 -30.31 -4.04 -22.79
N LEU A 163 -30.34 -3.98 -21.46
CA LEU A 163 -31.46 -4.44 -20.64
C LEU A 163 -32.75 -3.66 -20.99
N GLU A 164 -32.65 -2.34 -21.10
CA GLU A 164 -33.80 -1.50 -21.47
C GLU A 164 -34.31 -1.82 -22.88
N LEU A 165 -33.40 -2.02 -23.85
CA LEU A 165 -33.77 -2.43 -25.20
C LEU A 165 -34.42 -3.82 -25.23
N ALA A 166 -33.93 -4.77 -24.42
CA ALA A 166 -34.51 -6.10 -24.31
C ALA A 166 -35.93 -6.05 -23.73
N LYS A 167 -36.16 -5.23 -22.70
CA LYS A 167 -37.50 -4.98 -22.15
C LYS A 167 -38.46 -4.42 -23.19
N GLN A 168 -38.02 -3.40 -23.94
CA GLN A 168 -38.83 -2.79 -24.99
C GLN A 168 -39.15 -3.79 -26.10
N HIS A 169 -38.20 -4.63 -26.50
CA HIS A 169 -38.42 -5.65 -27.52
C HIS A 169 -39.46 -6.67 -27.08
N VAL A 170 -39.37 -7.18 -25.84
CA VAL A 170 -40.36 -8.13 -25.29
C VAL A 170 -41.74 -7.47 -25.17
N ASN A 171 -41.82 -6.23 -24.67
CA ASN A 171 -43.08 -5.50 -24.55
C ASN A 171 -43.74 -5.21 -25.91
N ASN A 172 -42.94 -4.93 -26.95
CA ASN A 172 -43.44 -4.64 -28.29
C ASN A 172 -43.79 -5.92 -29.08
N GLY A 173 -43.12 -7.05 -28.81
CA GLY A 173 -43.46 -8.35 -29.41
C GLY A 173 -44.65 -9.05 -28.77
N LEU A 174 -45.11 -8.57 -27.61
CA LEU A 174 -46.34 -9.00 -26.93
C LEU A 174 -47.59 -8.22 -27.38
N ARG A 175 -47.44 -7.24 -28.28
CA ARG A 175 -48.55 -6.53 -28.98
C ARG A 175 -48.78 -7.13 -30.35
#